data_AF-A0A0K8TKF5-F1
#
_entry.id   AF-A0A0K8TKF5-F1
#
_cell.length_a   1.000
_cell.length_b   1.000
_cell.length_c   1.000
_cell.angle_alpha   90.00
_cell.angle_beta   90.00
_cell.angle_gamma   90.00
#
_symmetry.space_group_name_H-M   'P 1'
#
loop_
_entity.id
_entity.type
_entity.pdbx_description
1 polymer ?
#
loop_
_entity_poly.entity_id
_entity_poly.type
_entity_poly.pdbx_seq_one_letter_code
_entity_poly.pdbx_strand_id
1 'polypeptide(L)'
;NNCYNLSYFPSRWKMATIIPIPKGHNPSSNPNHFRPISLLTSTSKIYELFIKNKLTLVSDTLKIPHPYQFGFTPFKSTSQAIMLFLEHIHKGFMKKQPSLAITIDLRKAFDTVWVNGLLFKLNLLGVPKNLIRIIHSFLTKRAFQVKFNN
;
A
#
# COMPACT_ATOMS: atom_id res chain seq x y z
N ASN A 1 -5.31 -25.53 0.17
CA ASN A 1 -5.07 -24.11 -0.17
C ASN A 1 -4.81 -23.98 -1.69
N ASN A 2 -5.80 -24.34 -2.52
CA ASN A 2 -5.57 -24.53 -3.96
C ASN A 2 -5.30 -23.22 -4.71
N CYS A 3 -5.88 -22.10 -4.27
CA CYS A 3 -5.61 -20.79 -4.87
C CYS A 3 -4.12 -20.42 -4.80
N TYR A 4 -3.47 -20.67 -3.65
CA TYR A 4 -2.04 -20.44 -3.49
C TYR A 4 -1.20 -21.39 -4.34
N ASN A 5 -1.54 -22.68 -4.36
CA ASN A 5 -0.82 -23.69 -5.15
C ASN A 5 -0.90 -23.38 -6.66
N LEU A 6 -2.06 -22.93 -7.13
CA LEU A 6 -2.29 -22.53 -8.52
C LEU A 6 -1.83 -21.09 -8.82
N SER A 7 -1.33 -20.38 -7.81
CA SER A 7 -0.87 -18.99 -7.92
C SER A 7 -1.91 -18.03 -8.52
N TYR A 8 -3.17 -18.13 -8.08
CA TYR A 8 -4.31 -17.42 -8.67
C TYR A 8 -5.21 -16.76 -7.62
N PHE A 9 -5.75 -15.58 -7.96
CA PHE A 9 -6.74 -14.86 -7.17
C PHE A 9 -8.11 -14.91 -7.86
N PRO A 10 -9.13 -15.55 -7.28
CA PRO A 10 -10.45 -15.71 -7.89
C PRO A 10 -11.11 -14.40 -8.32
N SER A 11 -11.57 -14.32 -9.57
CA SER A 11 -12.25 -13.14 -10.12
C SER A 11 -13.41 -12.63 -9.27
N ARG A 12 -14.22 -13.53 -8.71
CA ARG A 12 -15.34 -13.17 -7.83
C ARG A 12 -14.90 -12.51 -6.52
N TRP A 13 -13.67 -12.78 -6.07
CA TRP A 13 -13.09 -12.18 -4.88
C TRP A 13 -12.43 -10.82 -5.17
N LYS A 14 -12.16 -10.51 -6.44
CA LYS A 14 -11.57 -9.21 -6.86
C LYS A 14 -12.60 -8.08 -7.01
N MET A 15 -13.90 -8.39 -6.87
CA MET A 15 -14.97 -7.42 -7.02
C MET A 15 -15.05 -6.53 -5.78
N ALA A 16 -14.83 -5.22 -5.96
CA ALA A 16 -14.88 -4.23 -4.89
C ALA A 16 -16.19 -3.44 -4.92
N THR A 17 -16.74 -3.14 -3.74
CA THR A 17 -17.77 -2.10 -3.57
C THR A 17 -17.09 -0.82 -3.11
N ILE A 18 -17.14 0.23 -3.93
CA ILE A 18 -16.59 1.54 -3.62
C ILE A 18 -17.62 2.32 -2.81
N ILE A 19 -17.21 2.75 -1.61
CA ILE A 19 -17.97 3.67 -0.76
C ILE A 19 -17.23 5.01 -0.72
N PRO A 20 -17.82 6.10 -1.22
CA PRO A 20 -17.22 7.42 -1.16
C PRO A 20 -17.40 8.01 0.25
N ILE A 21 -16.28 8.30 0.93
CA ILE A 21 -16.28 8.92 2.26
C ILE A 21 -15.91 10.40 2.14
N PRO A 22 -16.71 11.33 2.65
CA PRO A 22 -16.43 12.75 2.54
C PRO A 22 -15.16 13.16 3.30
N LYS A 23 -14.44 14.14 2.74
CA LYS A 23 -13.31 14.83 3.37
C LYS A 23 -13.87 16.01 4.17
N GLY A 24 -13.81 15.94 5.49
CA GLY A 24 -14.27 17.00 6.38
C GLY A 24 -15.78 17.03 6.59
N HIS A 25 -16.26 18.09 7.24
CA HIS A 25 -17.63 18.16 7.76
C HIS A 25 -18.70 18.55 6.73
N ASN A 26 -18.34 19.27 5.64
CA ASN A 26 -19.28 19.74 4.61
C ASN A 26 -18.80 19.44 3.19
N PRO A 27 -19.00 18.21 2.68
CA PRO A 27 -18.63 17.86 1.31
C PRO A 27 -19.58 18.55 0.32
N SER A 28 -19.05 19.51 -0.47
CA SER A 28 -19.74 19.98 -1.68
C SER A 28 -20.01 18.83 -2.65
N SER A 29 -20.86 19.02 -3.66
CA SER A 29 -21.13 18.05 -4.74
C SER A 29 -19.91 17.65 -5.61
N ASN A 30 -18.72 18.22 -5.35
CA ASN A 30 -17.47 17.88 -6.02
C ASN A 30 -16.96 16.47 -5.63
N PRO A 31 -16.82 15.52 -6.58
CA PRO A 31 -16.30 14.18 -6.31
C PRO A 31 -14.90 14.15 -5.69
N ASN A 32 -14.07 15.18 -5.93
CA ASN A 32 -12.72 15.27 -5.37
C ASN A 32 -12.70 15.44 -3.84
N HIS A 33 -13.82 15.84 -3.25
CA HIS A 33 -14.00 15.92 -1.80
C HIS A 33 -14.34 14.58 -1.16
N PHE A 34 -14.40 13.50 -1.92
CA PHE A 34 -14.58 12.15 -1.38
C PHE A 34 -13.30 11.33 -1.47
N ARG A 35 -13.13 10.39 -0.54
CA ARG A 35 -12.15 9.32 -0.56
C ARG A 35 -12.88 8.03 -0.93
N PRO A 36 -12.64 7.45 -2.11
CA PRO A 36 -13.23 6.17 -2.46
C PRO A 36 -12.56 5.07 -1.63
N ILE A 37 -13.32 4.37 -0.78
CA ILE A 37 -12.86 3.17 -0.08
C ILE A 37 -13.34 1.95 -0.86
N SER A 38 -12.41 1.12 -1.32
CA SER A 38 -12.71 -0.16 -1.96
C SER A 38 -12.91 -1.24 -0.91
N LEU A 39 -14.14 -1.73 -0.76
CA LEU A 39 -14.47 -2.86 0.11
C LEU A 39 -14.55 -4.15 -0.70
N LEU A 40 -13.61 -5.05 -0.45
CA LEU A 40 -13.64 -6.42 -0.95
C LEU A 40 -14.46 -7.32 -0.01
N THR A 41 -14.89 -8.48 -0.52
CA THR A 41 -15.63 -9.48 0.27
C THR A 41 -14.79 -10.03 1.42
N SER A 42 -15.44 -10.54 2.48
CA SER A 42 -14.73 -11.12 3.63
C SER A 42 -13.77 -12.24 3.22
N THR A 43 -14.16 -13.08 2.25
CA THR A 43 -13.31 -14.14 1.69
C THR A 43 -12.07 -13.58 1.00
N SER A 44 -12.21 -12.49 0.24
CA SER A 44 -11.04 -11.78 -0.35
C SER A 44 -10.10 -11.30 0.74
N LYS A 45 -10.62 -10.64 1.78
CA LYS A 45 -9.80 -10.09 2.87
C LYS A 45 -9.03 -11.17 3.62
N ILE A 46 -9.64 -12.33 3.85
CA ILE A 46 -8.96 -13.49 4.47
C ILE A 46 -7.80 -13.94 3.58
N TYR A 47 -8.02 -14.04 2.27
CA TYR A 47 -6.97 -14.46 1.35
C TYR A 47 -5.86 -13.39 1.21
N GLU A 48 -6.22 -12.11 1.14
CA GLU A 48 -5.28 -10.99 1.18
C GLU A 48 -4.42 -11.00 2.45
N LEU A 49 -5.02 -11.28 3.61
CA LEU A 49 -4.27 -11.40 4.87
C LEU A 49 -3.26 -12.56 4.81
N PHE A 50 -3.67 -13.70 4.25
CA PHE A 50 -2.76 -14.83 4.05
C PHE A 50 -1.59 -14.47 3.12
N ILE A 51 -1.87 -13.81 1.99
CA ILE A 51 -0.83 -13.37 1.03
C ILE A 51 0.07 -12.29 1.65
N LYS A 52 -0.51 -11.34 2.38
CA LYS A 52 0.22 -10.30 3.13
C LYS A 52 1.22 -10.95 4.08
N ASN A 53 0.80 -11.91 4.89
CA ASN A 53 1.69 -12.57 5.85
C ASN A 53 2.87 -13.29 5.16
N LYS A 54 2.62 -13.93 4.01
CA LYS A 54 3.69 -14.52 3.20
C LYS A 54 4.63 -13.47 2.61
N LEU A 55 4.10 -12.36 2.11
CA LEU A 55 4.91 -11.26 1.59
C LEU A 55 5.74 -10.59 2.67
N THR A 56 5.21 -10.38 3.87
CA THR A 56 5.96 -9.83 5.01
C THR A 56 7.14 -10.72 5.35
N LEU A 57 6.91 -12.05 5.48
CA LEU A 57 7.99 -12.99 5.78
C LEU A 57 9.11 -12.99 4.71
N VAL A 58 8.72 -12.98 3.43
CA VAL A 58 9.69 -12.87 2.32
C VAL A 58 10.42 -11.53 2.35
N SER A 59 9.69 -10.43 2.56
CA SER A 59 10.24 -9.08 2.63
C SER A 59 11.26 -8.92 3.75
N ASP A 60 10.99 -9.51 4.91
CA ASP A 60 11.89 -9.46 6.07
C ASP A 60 13.14 -10.32 5.83
N THR A 61 12.97 -11.51 5.25
CA THR A 61 14.08 -12.41 4.89
C THR A 61 15.02 -11.77 3.87
N LEU A 62 14.45 -11.08 2.87
CA LEU A 62 15.18 -10.39 1.82
C LEU A 62 15.61 -8.97 2.21
N LYS A 63 15.24 -8.49 3.41
CA LYS A 63 15.50 -7.14 3.93
C LYS A 63 15.14 -6.04 2.92
N ILE A 64 13.99 -6.19 2.26
CA ILE A 64 13.54 -5.27 1.20
C ILE A 64 13.29 -3.84 1.69
N PRO A 65 12.61 -3.60 2.84
CA PRO A 65 12.30 -2.25 3.27
C PRO A 65 13.54 -1.50 3.74
N HIS A 66 13.67 -0.23 3.34
CA HIS A 66 14.74 0.63 3.84
C HIS A 66 14.61 0.85 5.36
N PRO A 67 15.72 0.98 6.13
CA PRO A 67 15.66 1.24 7.57
C PRO A 67 14.81 2.46 7.97
N TYR A 68 14.76 3.49 7.10
CA TYR A 68 13.92 4.69 7.29
C TYR A 68 12.52 4.61 6.66
N GLN A 69 12.07 3.42 6.23
CA GLN A 69 10.66 3.19 5.94
C GLN A 69 9.92 2.96 7.26
N PHE A 70 9.03 3.90 7.62
CA PHE A 70 8.19 3.81 8.83
C PHE A 70 6.74 3.44 8.49
N GLY A 71 6.21 3.97 7.39
CA GLY A 71 4.84 3.69 6.97
C GLY A 71 4.65 2.23 6.60
N PHE A 72 3.59 1.62 7.13
CA PHE A 72 3.20 0.22 6.90
C PHE A 72 4.26 -0.82 7.32
N THR A 73 5.22 -0.44 8.18
CA THR A 73 6.24 -1.36 8.70
C THR A 73 5.88 -1.79 10.13
N PRO A 74 5.88 -3.10 10.45
CA PRO A 74 5.65 -3.58 11.80
C PRO A 74 6.59 -2.91 12.82
N PHE A 75 6.07 -2.65 14.02
CA PHE A 75 6.82 -2.05 15.14
C PHE A 75 7.40 -0.65 14.88
N LYS A 76 6.99 0.02 13.80
CA LYS A 76 7.35 1.40 13.51
C LYS A 76 6.15 2.34 13.56
N SER A 77 6.38 3.57 13.99
CA SER A 77 5.33 4.60 14.11
C SER A 77 5.72 5.91 13.44
N THR A 78 4.73 6.76 13.20
CA THR A 78 4.92 8.14 12.74
C THR A 78 5.71 8.97 13.75
N SER A 79 5.52 8.73 15.04
CA SER A 79 6.26 9.42 16.11
C SER A 79 7.76 9.15 16.03
N GLN A 80 8.17 7.90 15.75
CA GLN A 80 9.59 7.57 15.55
C GLN A 80 10.19 8.26 14.31
N ALA A 81 9.42 8.34 13.21
CA ALA A 81 9.85 9.06 12.01
C ALA A 81 10.09 10.55 12.31
N ILE A 82 9.16 11.18 13.04
CA ILE A 82 9.26 12.59 13.45
C ILE A 82 10.45 12.80 14.38
N MET A 83 10.64 11.92 15.37
CA MET A 83 11.77 12.01 16.30
C MET A 83 13.11 12.00 15.57
N LEU A 84 13.32 11.06 14.63
CA LEU A 84 14.55 10.98 13.84
C LEU A 84 14.75 12.21 12.93
N PHE A 85 13.67 12.75 12.39
CA PHE A 85 13.72 13.99 11.62
C PHE A 85 14.15 15.19 12.48
N LEU A 86 13.56 15.33 13.68
CA LEU A 86 13.91 16.37 14.64
C LEU A 86 15.35 16.23 15.15
N GLU A 87 15.82 15.01 15.40
CA GLU A 87 17.22 14.76 15.77
C GLU A 87 18.18 15.23 14.67
N HIS A 88 17.84 15.04 13.39
CA HIS A 88 18.68 15.50 12.29
C HIS A 88 18.78 17.03 12.26
N ILE A 89 17.66 17.73 12.41
CA ILE A 89 17.61 19.18 12.51
C ILE A 89 18.42 19.68 13.72
N HIS A 90 18.23 19.04 14.88
CA HIS A 90 18.90 19.43 16.11
C HIS A 90 20.43 19.26 16.01
N LYS A 91 20.91 18.18 15.37
CA LYS A 91 22.34 17.97 15.10
C LYS A 91 22.91 19.05 14.18
N GLY A 92 22.18 19.45 13.15
CA GLY A 92 22.56 20.57 12.27
C GLY A 92 22.65 21.89 13.04
N PHE A 93 21.64 22.17 13.86
CA PHE A 93 21.59 23.36 14.71
C PHE A 93 22.80 23.45 15.67
N MET A 94 23.14 22.36 16.35
CA MET A 94 24.31 22.32 17.27
C MET A 94 25.64 22.56 16.55
N LYS A 95 25.72 22.23 15.26
CA LYS A 95 26.88 22.49 14.41
C LYS A 95 26.85 23.85 13.72
N LYS A 96 25.84 24.69 14.00
CA LYS A 96 25.57 25.97 13.31
C LYS A 96 25.43 25.79 11.79
N GLN A 97 24.94 24.63 11.35
CA GLN A 97 24.70 24.32 9.95
C GLN A 97 23.22 24.52 9.59
N PRO A 98 22.90 25.10 8.42
CA PRO A 98 21.52 25.19 7.97
C PRO A 98 20.95 23.80 7.72
N SER A 99 19.68 23.60 8.05
CA SER A 99 18.94 22.36 7.78
C SER A 99 17.87 22.62 6.72
N LEU A 100 17.80 21.76 5.70
CA LEU A 100 16.80 21.83 4.64
C LEU A 100 16.00 20.52 4.61
N ALA A 101 14.68 20.64 4.49
CA ALA A 101 13.78 19.50 4.33
C ALA A 101 13.08 19.58 2.97
N ILE A 102 13.12 18.50 2.21
CA ILE A 102 12.41 18.35 0.93
C ILE A 102 11.39 17.23 1.11
N THR A 103 10.11 17.54 0.91
CA THR A 103 9.01 16.57 1.00
C THR A 103 8.41 16.35 -0.38
N ILE A 104 8.06 15.10 -0.68
CA ILE A 104 7.45 14.70 -1.94
C ILE A 104 6.17 13.94 -1.59
N ASP A 105 5.04 14.40 -2.14
CA ASP A 105 3.76 13.71 -2.03
C ASP A 105 3.30 13.19 -3.39
N LEU A 106 2.87 11.93 -3.44
CA LEU A 106 2.48 11.26 -4.67
C LEU A 106 0.97 11.34 -4.86
N ARG A 107 0.53 11.96 -5.96
CA ARG A 107 -0.89 12.05 -6.31
C ARG A 107 -1.44 10.66 -6.65
N LYS A 108 -2.49 10.24 -5.93
CA LYS A 108 -3.21 8.97 -6.16
C LYS A 108 -2.28 7.74 -6.23
N ALA A 109 -1.32 7.66 -5.30
CA ALA A 109 -0.24 6.67 -5.32
C ALA A 109 -0.67 5.21 -5.59
N PHE A 110 -1.83 4.78 -5.09
CA PHE A 110 -2.34 3.42 -5.32
C PHE A 110 -3.01 3.23 -6.69
N ASP A 111 -3.65 4.27 -7.22
CA ASP A 111 -4.34 4.21 -8.51
C ASP A 111 -3.36 4.32 -9.69
N THR A 112 -2.19 4.96 -9.46
CA THR A 112 -1.18 5.24 -10.49
C THR A 112 -0.05 4.21 -10.52
N VAL A 113 -0.17 3.10 -9.80
CA VAL A 113 0.88 2.06 -9.79
C VAL A 113 1.02 1.43 -11.17
N TRP A 114 2.22 1.52 -11.75
CA TRP A 114 2.54 0.80 -12.97
C TRP A 114 2.74 -0.69 -12.68
N VAL A 115 1.71 -1.50 -12.96
CA VAL A 115 1.68 -2.93 -12.62
C VAL A 115 2.86 -3.70 -13.21
N ASN A 116 3.20 -3.49 -14.49
CA ASN A 116 4.33 -4.20 -15.10
C ASN A 116 5.66 -3.84 -14.42
N GLY A 117 5.88 -2.57 -14.09
CA GLY A 117 7.05 -2.12 -13.34
C GLY A 117 7.11 -2.68 -11.93
N LEU A 118 5.96 -2.80 -11.25
CA LEU A 118 5.86 -3.47 -9.95
C LEU A 118 6.30 -4.94 -10.05
N LEU A 119 5.76 -5.70 -11.00
CA LEU A 119 6.10 -7.12 -11.18
C LEU A 119 7.58 -7.31 -11.53
N PHE A 120 8.13 -6.44 -12.39
CA PHE A 120 9.55 -6.43 -12.71
C PHE A 120 10.42 -6.22 -11.46
N LYS A 121 10.08 -5.21 -10.64
CA LYS A 121 10.79 -4.93 -9.38
C LYS A 121 10.70 -6.10 -8.40
N LEU A 122 9.52 -6.70 -8.23
CA LEU A 122 9.36 -7.85 -7.34
C LEU A 122 10.23 -9.04 -7.78
N ASN A 123 10.33 -9.29 -9.09
CA ASN A 123 11.19 -10.33 -9.64
C ASN A 123 12.68 -10.01 -9.39
N LEU A 124 13.09 -8.76 -9.61
CA LEU A 124 14.46 -8.30 -9.37
C LEU A 124 14.86 -8.39 -7.89
N LEU A 125 13.93 -8.13 -6.98
CA LEU A 125 14.13 -8.26 -5.54
C LEU A 125 14.16 -9.71 -5.04
N GLY A 126 13.92 -10.70 -5.92
CA GLY A 126 13.96 -12.12 -5.54
C GLY A 126 12.67 -12.64 -4.89
N VAL A 127 11.54 -11.95 -5.03
CA VAL A 127 10.27 -12.45 -4.50
C VAL A 127 9.86 -13.74 -5.23
N PRO A 128 9.40 -14.78 -4.51
CA PRO A 128 8.98 -16.04 -5.12
C PRO A 128 7.97 -15.86 -6.27
N LYS A 129 8.21 -16.55 -7.38
CA LYS A 129 7.39 -16.43 -8.62
C LYS A 129 5.90 -16.70 -8.38
N ASN A 130 5.57 -17.63 -7.48
CA ASN A 130 4.18 -17.93 -7.12
C ASN A 130 3.47 -16.71 -6.50
N LEU A 131 4.13 -15.97 -5.60
CA LEU A 131 3.59 -14.74 -5.02
C LEU A 131 3.43 -13.64 -6.07
N ILE A 132 4.42 -13.47 -6.96
CA ILE A 132 4.34 -12.51 -8.06
C ILE A 132 3.13 -12.80 -8.96
N ARG A 133 2.90 -14.07 -9.30
CA ARG A 133 1.75 -14.50 -10.11
C ARG A 133 0.41 -14.23 -9.41
N ILE A 134 0.33 -14.45 -8.09
CA ILE A 134 -0.87 -14.11 -7.30
C ILE A 134 -1.11 -12.60 -7.30
N ILE A 135 -0.08 -11.78 -7.08
CA ILE A 135 -0.17 -10.32 -7.13
C ILE A 135 -0.65 -9.85 -8.51
N HIS A 136 -0.06 -10.37 -9.58
CA HIS A 136 -0.50 -10.07 -10.94
C HIS A 136 -1.97 -10.47 -11.17
N SER A 137 -2.37 -11.67 -10.71
CA SER A 137 -3.74 -12.15 -10.80
C SER A 137 -4.73 -11.25 -10.04
N PHE A 138 -4.32 -10.72 -8.88
CA PHE A 138 -5.12 -9.79 -8.08
C PHE A 138 -5.26 -8.42 -8.73
N LEU A 139 -4.19 -7.88 -9.30
CA LEU A 139 -4.16 -6.52 -9.87
C LEU A 139 -4.79 -6.45 -11.27
N THR A 140 -4.95 -7.57 -11.97
CA THR A 140 -5.52 -7.62 -13.33
C THR A 140 -7.02 -7.92 -13.34
N LYS A 141 -7.73 -7.38 -14.33
CA LYS A 141 -9.18 -7.59 -14.55
C LYS A 141 -9.99 -7.36 -13.27
N ARG A 142 -9.66 -6.30 -12.53
CA ARG A 142 -10.42 -5.89 -11.35
C ARG A 142 -11.70 -5.21 -11.81
N ALA A 143 -12.79 -5.50 -11.12
CA ALA A 143 -14.08 -4.87 -11.33
C ALA A 143 -14.53 -4.22 -10.02
N PHE A 144 -15.29 -3.14 -10.14
CA PHE A 144 -15.87 -2.48 -8.99
C PHE A 144 -17.29 -2.01 -9.30
N GLN A 145 -18.07 -1.84 -8.25
CA GLN A 145 -19.36 -1.17 -8.25
C GLN A 145 -19.31 -0.01 -7.26
N VAL A 146 -20.00 1.08 -7.53
CA VAL A 146 -20.07 2.23 -6.61
C VAL A 146 -21.39 2.18 -5.88
N LYS A 147 -21.35 2.25 -4.54
CA LYS A 147 -22.54 2.45 -3.71
C LYS A 147 -22.57 3.91 -3.25
N PHE A 148 -23.52 4.68 -3.76
CA PHE A 148 -23.70 6.10 -3.43
C PHE A 148 -25.09 6.29 -2.81
N ASN A 149 -25.14 6.72 -1.54
CA ASN A 149 -26.34 6.70 -0.69
C ASN A 149 -26.95 5.29 -0.51
N ASN A 150 -27.76 5.11 0.54
CA ASN A 150 -28.49 3.84 0.75
C ASN A 150 -29.63 3.73 -0.25
#